data_AF-A0A935RXG3-F1
#
_entry.id   AF-A0A935RXG3-F1
#
_cell.length_a   1.000
_cell.length_b   1.000
_cell.length_c   1.000
_cell.angle_alpha   90.00
_cell.angle_beta   90.00
_cell.angle_gamma   90.00
#
_symmetry.space_group_name_H-M   'P 1'
#
loop_
_entity.id
_entity.type
_entity.pdbx_description
1 polymer ?
#
loop_
_entity_poly.entity_id
_entity_poly.type
_entity_poly.pdbx_seq_one_letter_code
_entity_poly.pdbx_strand_id
1 'polypeptide(L)'
;MGLDANYAENISSQSVFPKVLEYHHDGIGFWQKNKVHHPFLLPEYKGDGSYYHRSFAKIGFLPFHAPLVSFVELLHIPTVGRSKLEPSDLSTQHLQLINAAILEGQAKYIFIPAAVAKLMQNSGIFPWLYRKPIAIPDRLGILFQNQNKTVYSHLHFSVYGKFQERKVMEAALINSLLPK
;
A
#
# COMPACT_ATOMS: atom_id res chain seq x y z
N MET A 1 -0.33 1.72 -1.09
CA MET A 1 -0.85 0.92 -2.20
C MET A 1 -0.03 1.20 -3.43
N GLY A 2 0.14 0.23 -4.34
CA GLY A 2 0.77 0.32 -5.67
C GLY A 2 1.27 1.63 -6.33
N LEU A 3 1.26 1.59 -7.66
CA LEU A 3 1.55 2.73 -8.51
C LEU A 3 0.26 3.52 -8.79
N ASP A 4 -0.87 2.83 -8.91
CA ASP A 4 -2.19 3.38 -9.13
C ASP A 4 -3.24 2.77 -8.18
N ALA A 5 -4.15 3.59 -7.65
CA ALA A 5 -5.34 3.11 -6.95
C ALA A 5 -6.32 2.40 -7.90
N ASN A 6 -6.37 2.79 -9.18
CA ASN A 6 -7.23 2.21 -10.21
C ASN A 6 -8.72 2.20 -9.81
N TYR A 7 -9.25 3.40 -9.58
CA TYR A 7 -10.67 3.66 -9.40
C TYR A 7 -11.44 3.33 -10.67
N ALA A 8 -12.74 3.06 -10.54
CA ALA A 8 -13.64 3.05 -11.68
C ALA A 8 -13.81 4.48 -12.25
N GLU A 9 -13.88 4.62 -13.57
CA GLU A 9 -14.03 5.94 -14.23
C GLU A 9 -15.26 6.71 -13.74
N ASN A 10 -16.34 5.99 -13.45
CA ASN A 10 -17.59 6.53 -12.96
C ASN A 10 -17.72 6.49 -11.43
N ILE A 11 -16.62 6.41 -10.67
CA ILE A 11 -16.68 6.21 -9.22
C ILE A 11 -17.56 7.23 -8.50
N SER A 12 -17.57 8.49 -8.95
CA SER A 12 -18.37 9.58 -8.36
C SER A 12 -19.87 9.39 -8.48
N SER A 13 -20.34 8.58 -9.43
CA SER A 13 -21.75 8.25 -9.61
C SER A 13 -22.15 6.88 -9.03
N GLN A 14 -21.19 6.11 -8.53
CA GLN A 14 -21.47 4.84 -7.85
C GLN A 14 -21.96 5.09 -6.41
N SER A 15 -22.87 4.23 -5.93
CA SER A 15 -23.40 4.31 -4.56
C SER A 15 -22.34 4.15 -3.46
N VAL A 16 -21.18 3.58 -3.79
CA VAL A 16 -20.03 3.45 -2.90
C VAL A 16 -19.24 4.75 -2.72
N PHE A 17 -19.47 5.79 -3.53
CA PHE A 17 -18.67 7.02 -3.49
C PHE A 17 -18.61 7.70 -2.11
N PRO A 18 -19.69 7.80 -1.32
CA PRO A 18 -19.60 8.35 0.04
C PRO A 18 -18.63 7.57 0.94
N LYS A 19 -18.50 6.24 0.73
CA LYS A 19 -17.54 5.38 1.44
C LYS A 19 -16.10 5.60 0.99
N VAL A 20 -15.89 6.00 -0.26
CA VAL A 20 -14.58 6.43 -0.76
C VAL A 20 -14.16 7.73 -0.08
N LEU A 21 -15.08 8.70 0.04
CA LEU A 21 -14.80 9.96 0.77
C LEU A 21 -14.54 9.71 2.25
N GLU A 22 -15.31 8.83 2.90
CA GLU A 22 -15.08 8.41 4.29
C GLU A 22 -13.67 7.82 4.47
N TYR A 23 -13.25 6.93 3.56
CA TYR A 23 -11.92 6.32 3.58
C TYR A 23 -10.79 7.35 3.39
N HIS A 24 -10.93 8.32 2.49
CA HIS A 24 -9.92 9.36 2.29
C HIS A 24 -9.80 10.32 3.47
N HIS A 25 -10.89 10.55 4.20
CA HIS A 25 -10.88 11.39 5.39
C HIS A 25 -10.18 10.71 6.57
N ASP A 26 -10.52 9.45 6.84
CA ASP A 26 -9.89 8.65 7.89
C ASP A 26 -9.90 7.15 7.51
N GLY A 27 -8.81 6.69 6.90
CA GLY A 27 -8.68 5.30 6.47
C GLY A 27 -8.64 4.30 7.63
N ILE A 28 -8.14 4.71 8.80
CA ILE A 28 -8.08 3.84 9.99
C ILE A 28 -9.47 3.70 10.58
N GLY A 29 -10.17 4.82 10.82
CA GLY A 29 -11.55 4.82 11.29
C GLY A 29 -12.48 4.10 10.32
N PHE A 30 -12.30 4.29 9.00
CA PHE A 30 -13.02 3.55 7.97
C PHE A 30 -12.84 2.04 8.15
N TRP A 31 -11.60 1.56 8.28
CA TRP A 31 -11.34 0.13 8.41
C TRP A 31 -11.91 -0.44 9.71
N GLN A 32 -11.73 0.25 10.83
CA GLN A 32 -12.26 -0.16 12.13
C GLN A 32 -13.79 -0.27 12.14
N LYS A 33 -14.47 0.66 11.47
CA LYS A 33 -15.94 0.71 11.36
C LYS A 33 -16.49 -0.32 10.38
N ASN A 34 -15.93 -0.39 9.17
CA ASN A 34 -16.49 -1.19 8.07
C ASN A 34 -15.91 -2.62 8.01
N LYS A 35 -14.92 -2.95 8.85
CA LYS A 35 -14.25 -4.27 8.95
C LYS A 35 -13.50 -4.72 7.69
N VAL A 36 -13.40 -3.86 6.68
CA VAL A 36 -12.61 -4.03 5.46
C VAL A 36 -11.65 -2.85 5.30
N HIS A 37 -10.46 -3.07 4.76
CA HIS A 37 -9.42 -2.03 4.68
C HIS A 37 -9.64 -1.00 3.59
N HIS A 38 -10.56 -1.26 2.65
CA HIS A 38 -10.81 -0.35 1.54
C HIS A 38 -12.26 -0.42 1.05
N PRO A 39 -12.85 0.69 0.60
CA PRO A 39 -14.19 0.72 0.01
C PRO A 39 -14.35 -0.19 -1.21
N PHE A 40 -13.26 -0.57 -1.87
CA PHE A 40 -13.30 -1.47 -3.05
C PHE A 40 -13.64 -2.93 -2.70
N LEU A 41 -13.71 -3.25 -1.41
CA LEU A 41 -14.18 -4.55 -0.91
C LEU A 41 -15.67 -4.54 -0.57
N LEU A 42 -16.32 -3.38 -0.60
CA LEU A 42 -17.75 -3.29 -0.35
C LEU A 42 -18.53 -3.84 -1.56
N PRO A 43 -19.66 -4.54 -1.35
CA PRO A 43 -20.45 -5.15 -2.42
C PRO A 43 -20.88 -4.18 -3.52
N GLU A 44 -21.02 -2.89 -3.19
CA GLU A 44 -21.48 -1.84 -4.08
C GLU A 44 -20.39 -1.38 -5.06
N TYR A 45 -19.11 -1.65 -4.80
CA TYR A 45 -18.02 -1.20 -5.67
C TYR A 45 -17.92 -2.04 -6.95
N LYS A 46 -17.88 -1.36 -8.09
CA LYS A 46 -17.66 -1.98 -9.40
C LYS A 46 -16.44 -1.35 -10.08
N GLY A 47 -15.31 -2.07 -10.08
CA GLY A 47 -14.08 -1.61 -10.73
C GLY A 47 -12.88 -2.54 -10.53
N ASP A 48 -11.84 -2.29 -11.30
CA ASP A 48 -10.65 -3.16 -11.41
C ASP A 48 -9.76 -3.17 -10.17
N GLY A 49 -9.71 -2.05 -9.43
CA GLY A 49 -8.95 -1.95 -8.17
C GLY A 49 -9.34 -3.05 -7.16
N SER A 50 -10.55 -3.59 -7.24
CA SER A 50 -11.03 -4.63 -6.32
C SER A 50 -10.17 -5.90 -6.30
N TYR A 51 -9.48 -6.25 -7.40
CA TYR A 51 -8.60 -7.42 -7.43
C TYR A 51 -7.41 -7.29 -6.48
N TYR A 52 -6.77 -6.12 -6.46
CA TYR A 52 -5.66 -5.82 -5.56
C TYR A 52 -6.11 -5.99 -4.11
N HIS A 53 -7.23 -5.36 -3.75
CA HIS A 53 -7.73 -5.39 -2.38
C HIS A 53 -8.20 -6.77 -1.96
N ARG A 54 -8.81 -7.57 -2.85
CA ARG A 54 -9.13 -8.98 -2.54
C ARG A 54 -7.86 -9.79 -2.27
N SER A 55 -6.79 -9.57 -3.03
CA SER A 55 -5.51 -10.23 -2.79
C SER A 55 -4.86 -9.77 -1.49
N PHE A 56 -4.92 -8.47 -1.19
CA PHE A 56 -4.46 -7.90 0.07
C PHE A 56 -5.23 -8.47 1.27
N ALA A 57 -6.56 -8.59 1.18
CA ALA A 57 -7.39 -9.08 2.29
C ALA A 57 -7.01 -10.50 2.72
N LYS A 58 -6.44 -11.32 1.81
CA LYS A 58 -5.94 -12.67 2.11
C LYS A 58 -4.74 -12.70 3.05
N ILE A 59 -4.06 -11.56 3.27
CA ILE A 59 -3.05 -11.44 4.32
C ILE A 59 -3.69 -11.71 5.70
N GLY A 60 -4.98 -11.45 5.88
CA GLY A 60 -5.69 -11.73 7.12
C GLY A 60 -5.46 -10.66 8.20
N PHE A 61 -5.33 -9.40 7.80
CA PHE A 61 -5.29 -8.30 8.75
C PHE A 61 -6.68 -8.02 9.34
N LEU A 62 -6.70 -7.87 10.67
CA LEU A 62 -7.86 -7.44 11.43
C LEU A 62 -7.87 -5.91 11.60
N PRO A 63 -9.02 -5.29 11.87
CA PRO A 63 -9.12 -3.83 11.93
C PRO A 63 -8.27 -3.18 13.04
N PHE A 64 -7.93 -3.89 14.11
CA PHE A 64 -7.03 -3.37 15.15
C PHE A 64 -5.57 -3.26 14.68
N HIS A 65 -5.21 -3.89 13.55
CA HIS A 65 -3.90 -3.69 12.92
C HIS A 65 -3.79 -2.39 12.13
N ALA A 66 -4.92 -1.74 11.80
CA ALA A 66 -4.96 -0.55 10.97
C ALA A 66 -3.93 0.55 11.35
N PRO A 67 -3.74 0.91 12.64
CA PRO A 67 -2.73 1.91 13.01
C PRO A 67 -1.28 1.39 12.93
N LEU A 68 -1.06 0.07 12.93
CA LEU A 68 0.26 -0.54 12.98
C LEU A 68 0.92 -0.69 11.61
N VAL A 69 0.13 -0.73 10.54
CA VAL A 69 0.62 -1.03 9.19
C VAL A 69 0.38 0.12 8.22
N SER A 70 1.28 0.27 7.25
CA SER A 70 1.10 1.18 6.13
C SER A 70 1.56 0.55 4.83
N PHE A 71 0.85 0.82 3.75
CA PHE A 71 1.23 0.43 2.39
C PHE A 71 1.34 1.71 1.58
N VAL A 72 2.53 2.00 1.03
CA VAL A 72 2.82 3.28 0.39
C VAL A 72 2.23 3.35 -1.00
N GLU A 73 1.56 4.47 -1.33
CA GLU A 73 1.12 4.92 -2.66
C GLU A 73 1.75 6.28 -2.94
N LEU A 74 2.25 6.51 -4.17
CA LEU A 74 2.97 7.73 -4.51
C LEU A 74 2.10 8.80 -5.17
N LEU A 75 0.91 8.45 -5.63
CA LEU A 75 0.01 9.40 -6.25
C LEU A 75 -0.97 9.95 -5.21
N HIS A 76 -1.12 11.27 -5.21
CA HIS A 76 -2.11 12.00 -4.43
C HIS A 76 -3.41 12.22 -5.20
N ILE A 77 -3.46 11.80 -6.46
CA ILE A 77 -4.59 11.97 -7.36
C ILE A 77 -5.20 10.59 -7.67
N PRO A 78 -6.54 10.51 -7.80
CA PRO A 78 -7.17 9.28 -8.23
C PRO A 78 -6.75 8.95 -9.67
N THR A 79 -6.46 7.67 -9.91
CA THR A 79 -6.12 7.16 -11.24
C THR A 79 -7.12 6.12 -11.68
N VAL A 80 -7.25 5.97 -12.99
CA VAL A 80 -8.06 4.93 -13.64
C VAL A 80 -7.21 4.17 -14.64
N GLY A 81 -7.41 2.87 -14.74
CA GLY A 81 -6.70 2.01 -15.68
C GLY A 81 -5.29 1.68 -15.20
N ARG A 82 -4.36 1.56 -16.14
CA ARG A 82 -2.94 1.26 -15.87
C ARG A 82 -2.08 2.44 -16.32
N SER A 83 -1.33 3.00 -15.38
CA SER A 83 -0.41 4.09 -15.69
C SER A 83 1.04 3.62 -15.64
N LYS A 84 1.83 4.00 -16.66
CA LYS A 84 3.29 3.88 -16.59
C LYS A 84 3.83 5.18 -16.00
N LEU A 85 4.00 5.20 -14.69
CA LEU A 85 4.49 6.38 -13.97
C LEU A 85 5.98 6.60 -14.20
N GLU A 86 6.31 7.86 -14.44
CA GLU A 86 7.67 8.39 -14.45
C GLU A 86 7.85 9.36 -13.26
N PRO A 87 9.08 9.64 -12.81
CA PRO A 87 9.32 10.54 -11.68
C PRO A 87 8.70 11.94 -11.83
N SER A 88 8.53 12.43 -13.07
CA SER A 88 7.90 13.71 -13.38
C SER A 88 6.41 13.77 -13.05
N ASP A 89 5.74 12.61 -12.94
CA ASP A 89 4.32 12.54 -12.59
C ASP A 89 4.09 12.72 -11.08
N LEU A 90 5.17 12.73 -10.29
CA LEU A 90 5.10 12.75 -8.84
C LEU A 90 5.21 14.17 -8.31
N SER A 91 4.29 14.54 -7.42
CA SER A 91 4.36 15.82 -6.70
C SER A 91 5.44 15.76 -5.62
N THR A 92 6.47 16.60 -5.73
CA THR A 92 7.52 16.74 -4.70
C THR A 92 6.94 17.01 -3.31
N GLN A 93 5.95 17.89 -3.22
CA GLN A 93 5.28 18.22 -1.96
C GLN A 93 4.60 16.97 -1.36
N HIS A 94 3.93 16.18 -2.18
CA HIS A 94 3.31 14.95 -1.71
C HIS A 94 4.34 13.89 -1.28
N LEU A 95 5.43 13.74 -2.03
CA LEU A 95 6.52 12.83 -1.64
C LEU A 95 7.17 13.23 -0.31
N GLN A 96 7.28 14.52 -0.01
CA GLN A 96 7.74 15.00 1.31
C GLN A 96 6.75 14.64 2.43
N LEU A 97 5.44 14.72 2.17
CA LEU A 97 4.43 14.27 3.13
C LEU A 97 4.51 12.75 3.38
N ILE A 98 4.69 11.95 2.33
CA ILE A 98 4.92 10.51 2.47
C ILE A 98 6.18 10.24 3.29
N ASN A 99 7.26 10.98 3.02
CA ASN A 99 8.52 10.84 3.75
C ASN A 99 8.33 11.06 5.26
N ALA A 100 7.67 12.16 5.64
CA ALA A 100 7.32 12.44 7.02
C ALA A 100 6.39 11.36 7.60
N ALA A 101 5.35 10.94 6.88
CA ALA A 101 4.42 9.92 7.34
C ALA A 101 5.11 8.56 7.60
N ILE A 102 6.10 8.18 6.79
CA ILE A 102 6.88 6.96 7.00
C ILE A 102 7.78 7.08 8.23
N LEU A 103 8.53 8.18 8.37
CA LEU A 103 9.54 8.33 9.43
C LEU A 103 8.95 8.69 10.79
N GLU A 104 7.89 9.50 10.81
CA GLU A 104 7.34 10.14 12.01
C GLU A 104 5.90 9.68 12.32
N GLY A 105 5.19 9.09 11.36
CA GLY A 105 3.83 8.60 11.56
C GLY A 105 3.73 7.42 12.52
N GLN A 106 2.51 6.95 12.81
CA GLN A 106 2.30 5.89 13.80
C GLN A 106 2.63 4.46 13.32
N ALA A 107 2.59 4.21 12.01
CA ALA A 107 2.77 2.85 11.47
C ALA A 107 4.16 2.29 11.79
N LYS A 108 4.20 1.07 12.32
CA LYS A 108 5.44 0.36 12.67
C LYS A 108 5.97 -0.46 11.49
N TYR A 109 5.07 -1.06 10.74
CA TYR A 109 5.40 -1.93 9.60
C TYR A 109 4.91 -1.27 8.31
N ILE A 110 5.86 -0.84 7.47
CA ILE A 110 5.58 -0.15 6.21
C ILE A 110 5.96 -1.08 5.06
N PHE A 111 5.10 -1.20 4.07
CA PHE A 111 5.29 -2.10 2.94
C PHE A 111 5.34 -1.30 1.64
N ILE A 112 6.44 -1.47 0.90
CA ILE A 112 6.70 -0.75 -0.35
C ILE A 112 6.92 -1.77 -1.48
N PRO A 113 6.10 -1.73 -2.55
CA PRO A 113 6.35 -2.52 -3.75
C PRO A 113 7.68 -2.16 -4.40
N ALA A 114 8.40 -3.12 -4.98
CA ALA A 114 9.71 -2.85 -5.60
C ALA A 114 9.71 -1.73 -6.67
N ALA A 115 8.64 -1.64 -7.47
CA ALA A 115 8.48 -0.57 -8.46
C ALA A 115 8.31 0.82 -7.81
N VAL A 116 7.57 0.88 -6.71
CA VAL A 116 7.37 2.10 -5.91
C VAL A 116 8.70 2.52 -5.27
N ALA A 117 9.44 1.57 -4.68
CA ALA A 117 10.75 1.86 -4.09
C ALA A 117 11.73 2.45 -5.11
N LYS A 118 11.73 1.96 -6.36
CA LYS A 118 12.56 2.49 -7.44
C LYS A 118 12.21 3.95 -7.78
N LEU A 119 10.92 4.29 -7.85
CA LEU A 119 10.49 5.67 -8.07
C LEU A 119 10.87 6.58 -6.90
N MET A 120 10.68 6.11 -5.67
CA MET A 120 11.11 6.83 -4.47
C MET A 120 12.63 7.11 -4.48
N GLN A 121 13.45 6.11 -4.80
CA GLN A 121 14.91 6.29 -4.93
C GLN A 121 15.27 7.31 -6.00
N ASN A 122 14.64 7.22 -7.17
CA ASN A 122 14.90 8.13 -8.30
C ASN A 122 14.45 9.58 -8.02
N SER A 123 13.51 9.80 -7.09
CA SER A 123 13.08 11.15 -6.72
C SER A 123 14.12 11.93 -5.91
N GLY A 124 15.07 11.24 -5.26
CA GLY A 124 16.05 11.85 -4.35
C GLY A 124 15.49 12.32 -2.99
N ILE A 125 14.18 12.21 -2.74
CA ILE A 125 13.52 12.71 -1.52
C ILE A 125 13.67 11.76 -0.32
N PHE A 126 14.00 10.49 -0.57
CA PHE A 126 14.06 9.44 0.45
C PHE A 126 15.51 8.96 0.68
N PRO A 127 16.40 9.78 1.27
CA PRO A 127 17.82 9.45 1.40
C PRO A 127 18.10 8.25 2.31
N TRP A 128 17.16 7.91 3.20
CA TRP A 128 17.24 6.78 4.12
C TRP A 128 16.88 5.44 3.47
N LEU A 129 16.28 5.46 2.27
CA LEU A 129 15.78 4.25 1.61
C LEU A 129 16.93 3.50 0.96
N TYR A 130 17.17 2.25 1.36
CA TYR A 130 18.23 1.44 0.78
C TYR A 130 18.01 1.22 -0.72
N ARG A 131 19.10 1.30 -1.50
CA ARG A 131 19.09 1.07 -2.96
C ARG A 131 18.63 -0.34 -3.33
N LYS A 132 18.96 -1.32 -2.51
CA LYS A 132 18.52 -2.72 -2.63
C LYS A 132 18.00 -3.20 -1.28
N PRO A 133 16.90 -3.97 -1.23
CA PRO A 133 16.45 -4.58 0.01
C PRO A 133 17.55 -5.50 0.57
N ILE A 134 17.78 -5.44 1.88
CA ILE A 134 18.61 -6.40 2.59
C ILE A 134 17.84 -7.73 2.64
N ALA A 135 18.37 -8.75 1.98
CA ALA A 135 17.79 -10.09 1.99
C ALA A 135 18.08 -10.77 3.32
N ILE A 136 17.04 -11.36 3.92
CA ILE A 136 17.14 -12.18 5.12
C ILE A 136 16.42 -13.50 4.80
N PRO A 137 17.04 -14.66 5.05
CA PRO A 137 16.37 -15.95 4.85
C PRO A 137 15.00 -15.99 5.51
N ASP A 138 14.01 -16.50 4.78
CA ASP A 138 12.63 -16.68 5.25
C ASP A 138 11.96 -15.40 5.79
N ARG A 139 12.40 -14.22 5.33
CA ARG A 139 11.80 -12.93 5.69
C ARG A 139 11.67 -12.03 4.46
N LEU A 140 10.80 -11.03 4.60
CA LEU A 140 10.71 -9.95 3.63
C LEU A 140 12.01 -9.15 3.62
N GLY A 141 12.43 -8.71 2.42
CA GLY A 141 13.59 -7.85 2.28
C GLY A 141 13.37 -6.51 2.98
N ILE A 142 14.37 -6.02 3.71
CA ILE A 142 14.27 -4.77 4.47
C ILE A 142 14.84 -3.61 3.65
N LEU A 143 14.06 -2.55 3.49
CA LEU A 143 14.42 -1.31 2.80
C LEU A 143 14.90 -0.21 3.75
N PHE A 144 14.51 -0.31 5.02
CA PHE A 144 14.95 0.56 6.12
C PHE A 144 14.51 -0.04 7.45
N GLN A 145 15.30 0.15 8.50
CA GLN A 145 14.92 -0.24 9.84
C GLN A 145 15.56 0.67 10.89
N ASN A 146 14.78 1.00 11.92
CA ASN A 146 15.27 1.58 13.17
C ASN A 146 14.55 0.92 14.36
N GLN A 147 14.72 1.45 15.59
CA GLN A 147 14.12 0.88 16.80
C GLN A 147 12.58 0.82 16.75
N ASN A 148 11.95 1.76 16.04
CA ASN A 148 10.49 1.95 16.06
C ASN A 148 9.81 1.49 14.77
N LYS A 149 10.55 1.32 13.68
CA LYS A 149 9.99 1.13 12.34
C LYS A 149 10.77 0.14 11.51
N THR A 150 10.05 -0.63 10.71
CA THR A 150 10.62 -1.43 9.64
C THR A 150 9.88 -1.18 8.34
N VAL A 151 10.62 -0.89 7.29
CA VAL A 151 10.13 -0.73 5.92
C VAL A 151 10.54 -1.97 5.14
N TYR A 152 9.56 -2.71 4.63
CA TYR A 152 9.76 -3.94 3.87
C TYR A 152 9.52 -3.72 2.39
N SER A 153 10.33 -4.38 1.58
CA SER A 153 10.05 -4.62 0.17
C SER A 153 9.10 -5.80 0.04
N HIS A 154 8.07 -5.66 -0.81
CA HIS A 154 7.18 -6.78 -1.16
C HIS A 154 6.78 -6.75 -2.64
N LEU A 155 6.18 -7.84 -3.11
CA LEU A 155 5.53 -7.95 -4.40
C LEU A 155 4.17 -7.26 -4.36
N HIS A 156 3.88 -6.52 -5.41
CA HIS A 156 2.59 -5.88 -5.59
C HIS A 156 1.45 -6.91 -5.57
N PHE A 157 0.37 -6.69 -4.83
CA PHE A 157 -0.69 -7.70 -4.68
C PHE A 157 -1.51 -7.96 -5.97
N SER A 158 -1.35 -7.13 -7.00
CA SER A 158 -1.94 -7.39 -8.32
C SER A 158 -1.12 -8.34 -9.21
N VAL A 159 0.08 -8.80 -8.80
CA VAL A 159 0.84 -9.75 -9.63
C VAL A 159 0.19 -11.13 -9.67
N TYR A 160 0.31 -11.83 -10.80
CA TYR A 160 -0.23 -13.17 -11.04
C TYR A 160 0.74 -14.00 -11.92
N GLY A 161 0.38 -15.24 -12.22
CA GLY A 161 1.20 -16.15 -13.03
C GLY A 161 2.48 -16.56 -12.28
N LYS A 162 3.65 -16.40 -12.90
CA LYS A 162 4.94 -16.82 -12.34
C LYS A 162 5.32 -16.22 -10.99
N PHE A 163 4.65 -15.15 -10.55
CA PHE A 163 4.88 -14.51 -9.25
C PHE A 163 3.83 -14.88 -8.19
N GLN A 164 2.86 -15.74 -8.52
CA GLN A 164 1.75 -16.06 -7.64
C GLN A 164 2.21 -16.76 -6.35
N GLU A 165 3.06 -17.77 -6.44
CA GLU A 165 3.59 -18.49 -5.27
C GLU A 165 4.37 -17.55 -4.34
N ARG A 166 5.25 -16.72 -4.91
CA ARG A 166 6.01 -15.74 -4.15
C ARG A 166 5.09 -14.70 -3.48
N LYS A 167 4.03 -14.23 -4.15
CA LYS A 167 3.04 -13.32 -3.55
C LYS A 167 2.35 -13.97 -2.35
N VAL A 168 1.97 -15.24 -2.45
CA VAL A 168 1.33 -15.99 -1.34
C VAL A 168 2.29 -16.15 -0.17
N MET A 169 3.54 -16.54 -0.45
CA MET A 169 4.58 -16.66 0.58
C MET A 169 4.83 -15.32 1.29
N GLU A 170 5.01 -14.24 0.53
CA GLU A 170 5.21 -12.90 1.12
C GLU A 170 3.98 -12.45 1.93
N ALA A 171 2.75 -12.73 1.49
CA ALA A 171 1.55 -12.43 2.26
C ALA A 171 1.52 -13.16 3.62
N ALA A 172 1.96 -14.42 3.67
CA ALA A 172 2.09 -15.18 4.91
C ALA A 172 3.16 -14.58 5.84
N LEU A 173 4.30 -14.18 5.28
CA LEU A 173 5.36 -13.49 6.04
C LEU A 173 4.88 -12.14 6.58
N ILE A 174 4.09 -11.38 5.80
CA ILE A 174 3.50 -10.13 6.27
C ILE A 174 2.56 -10.40 7.46
N ASN A 175 1.72 -11.43 7.38
CA ASN A 175 0.79 -11.79 8.44
C ASN A 175 1.49 -12.18 9.76
N SER A 176 2.66 -12.82 9.68
CA SER A 176 3.41 -13.27 10.87
C SER A 176 4.10 -12.14 11.63
N LEU A 177 4.23 -10.94 11.04
CA LEU A 177 4.82 -9.77 11.70
C LEU A 177 3.92 -9.12 12.75
N LEU A 178 2.61 -9.40 12.70
CA LEU A 178 1.62 -8.68 13.48
C LEU A 178 1.18 -9.45 14.73
N PRO A 179 0.82 -8.73 15.81
CA PRO A 179 0.18 -9.33 16.99
C PRO A 179 -1.09 -10.10 16.59
N LYS A 180 -1.45 -11.12 17.36
CA LYS A 180 -2.65 -11.93 17.13
C LYS A 180 -3.76 -11.53 18.08
#